data_AF-B9JB68-F1
#
_entry.id   AF-B9JB68-F1
#
_cell.length_a   1.000
_cell.length_b   1.000
_cell.length_c   1.000
_cell.angle_alpha   90.00
_cell.angle_beta   90.00
_cell.angle_gamma   90.00
#
_symmetry.space_group_name_H-M   'P 1'
#
loop_
_entity.id
_entity.type
_entity.pdbx_description
1 polymer ?
#
loop_
_entity_poly.entity_id
_entity_poly.type
_entity_poly.pdbx_seq_one_letter_code
_entity_poly.pdbx_strand_id
1 'polypeptide(L)'
;MAGCWAHSRRRFYELHANDSSKVATATIEKMGALWAIEEKVRGQSSDVRVAARQEASAAVVADLYKLWQDTLPRISGKSKLAEAIRYALHRREAFEQFLHDGRIEIDSNIVERVIRPQAIIRKNSLFAGNAGGGRTWATISTLIQTAKMNGVDPLAWLTQTLERIAAGWPSSEIDALMPSNFQK
;
A
#
# COMPACT_ATOMS: atom_id res chain seq x y z
N MET A 1 3.26 12.83 -1.78
CA MET A 1 3.25 11.40 -1.41
C MET A 1 1.86 11.10 -0.87
N ALA A 2 1.17 10.11 -1.42
CA ALA A 2 -0.19 9.78 -1.00
C ALA A 2 -0.22 9.31 0.46
N GLY A 3 -1.28 9.67 1.17
CA GLY A 3 -1.49 9.28 2.56
C GLY A 3 -2.15 7.90 2.66
N CYS A 4 -1.67 7.07 3.58
CA CYS A 4 -2.25 5.75 3.86
C CYS A 4 -3.45 5.85 4.82
N TRP A 5 -4.66 5.63 4.30
CA TRP A 5 -5.88 5.69 5.12
C TRP A 5 -5.92 4.63 6.23
N ALA A 6 -5.30 3.47 6.02
CA ALA A 6 -5.20 2.43 7.04
C ALA A 6 -4.41 2.91 8.29
N HIS A 7 -3.40 3.76 8.10
CA HIS A 7 -2.67 4.36 9.23
C HIS A 7 -3.54 5.33 10.01
N SER A 8 -4.33 6.15 9.32
CA SER A 8 -5.31 7.04 9.96
C SER A 8 -6.36 6.24 10.73
N ARG A 9 -6.97 5.23 10.08
CA ARG A 9 -7.95 4.32 10.67
C ARG A 9 -7.44 3.69 11.96
N ARG A 10 -6.18 3.22 12.00
CA ARG A 10 -5.60 2.60 13.19
C ARG A 10 -5.63 3.51 14.42
N ARG A 11 -5.42 4.82 14.24
CA ARG A 11 -5.46 5.81 15.34
C ARG A 11 -6.85 5.95 15.95
N PHE A 12 -7.90 5.83 15.14
CA PHE A 12 -9.28 5.81 15.62
C PHE A 12 -9.70 4.45 16.17
N TYR A 13 -9.12 3.36 15.66
CA TYR A 13 -9.49 1.99 16.02
C TYR A 13 -9.25 1.70 17.50
N GLU A 14 -8.13 2.16 18.08
CA GLU A 14 -7.87 1.96 19.51
C GLU A 14 -8.93 2.62 20.40
N LEU A 15 -9.47 3.76 19.97
CA LEU A 15 -10.52 4.48 20.69
C LEU A 15 -11.89 3.79 20.53
N HIS A 16 -12.15 3.26 19.34
CA HIS A 16 -13.35 2.50 19.03
C HIS A 16 -13.39 1.15 19.76
N ALA A 17 -12.29 0.38 19.75
CA ALA A 17 -12.20 -0.94 20.38
C ALA A 17 -12.38 -0.88 21.91
N ASN A 18 -11.99 0.24 22.53
CA ASN A 18 -12.17 0.48 23.96
C ASN A 18 -13.50 1.20 24.29
N ASP A 19 -14.39 1.38 23.30
CA ASP A 19 -15.65 2.15 23.39
C ASP A 19 -15.50 3.54 24.05
N SER A 20 -14.34 4.16 23.84
CA SER A 20 -13.94 5.39 24.53
C SER A 20 -14.38 6.67 23.81
N SER A 21 -14.90 6.55 22.58
CA SER A 21 -15.37 7.69 21.79
C SER A 21 -16.37 7.28 20.71
N LYS A 22 -17.59 7.82 20.81
CA LYS A 22 -18.62 7.68 19.75
C LYS A 22 -18.17 8.26 18.41
N VAL A 23 -17.37 9.34 18.43
CA VAL A 23 -16.84 9.94 17.19
C VAL A 23 -15.81 9.03 16.54
N ALA A 24 -14.99 8.33 17.33
CA ALA A 24 -14.04 7.36 16.79
C ALA A 24 -14.79 6.18 16.13
N THR A 25 -15.84 5.66 16.78
CA THR A 25 -16.71 4.63 16.20
C THR A 25 -17.33 5.08 14.88
N ALA A 26 -18.01 6.23 14.87
CA ALA A 26 -18.61 6.79 13.66
C ALA A 26 -17.58 7.04 12.55
N THR A 27 -16.35 7.44 12.91
CA THR A 27 -15.24 7.59 11.97
C THR A 27 -14.85 6.25 11.34
N ILE A 28 -14.67 5.19 12.14
CA ILE A 28 -14.31 3.86 11.64
C ILE A 28 -15.40 3.30 10.73
N GLU A 29 -16.67 3.45 11.10
CA GLU A 29 -17.82 3.00 10.31
C GLU A 29 -17.88 3.72 8.96
N LYS A 30 -17.79 5.06 8.95
CA LYS A 30 -17.75 5.85 7.72
C LYS A 30 -16.55 5.48 6.85
N MET A 31 -15.36 5.34 7.43
CA MET A 31 -14.19 4.91 6.66
C MET A 31 -14.38 3.51 6.05
N GLY A 32 -15.14 2.62 6.68
CA GLY A 32 -15.48 1.30 6.12
C GLY A 32 -16.11 1.36 4.72
N ALA A 33 -16.92 2.39 4.45
CA ALA A 33 -17.50 2.61 3.12
C ALA A 33 -16.44 2.84 2.04
N LEU A 34 -15.29 3.45 2.37
CA LEU A 34 -14.20 3.66 1.42
C LEU A 34 -13.62 2.32 0.94
N TRP A 35 -13.36 1.38 1.85
CA TRP A 35 -12.88 0.04 1.44
C TRP A 35 -13.94 -0.76 0.69
N ALA A 36 -15.22 -0.60 1.03
CA ALA A 36 -16.29 -1.24 0.27
C ALA A 36 -16.37 -0.75 -1.18
N ILE A 37 -16.06 0.53 -1.44
CA ILE A 37 -15.94 1.08 -2.79
C ILE A 37 -14.67 0.56 -3.48
N GLU A 38 -13.52 0.62 -2.79
CA GLU A 38 -12.25 0.16 -3.35
C GLU A 38 -12.27 -1.31 -3.76
N GLU A 39 -12.98 -2.16 -3.02
CA GLU A 39 -13.10 -3.58 -3.35
C GLU A 39 -13.85 -3.81 -4.68
N LYS A 40 -14.82 -2.96 -5.02
CA LYS A 40 -15.58 -3.06 -6.27
C LYS A 40 -14.77 -2.62 -7.49
N VAL A 41 -13.81 -1.71 -7.31
CA VAL A 41 -13.02 -1.11 -8.39
C VAL A 41 -11.60 -1.68 -8.48
N ARG A 42 -11.25 -2.59 -7.57
CA ARG A 42 -9.94 -3.24 -7.53
C ARG A 42 -9.68 -4.00 -8.84
N GLY A 43 -8.51 -3.78 -9.43
CA GLY A 43 -8.12 -4.40 -10.70
C GLY A 43 -8.74 -3.77 -11.96
N GLN A 44 -9.62 -2.76 -11.81
CA GLN A 44 -10.12 -1.97 -12.93
C GLN A 44 -9.07 -0.96 -13.42
N SER A 45 -9.29 -0.38 -14.61
CA SER A 45 -8.44 0.68 -15.15
C SER A 45 -8.41 1.91 -14.24
N SER A 46 -7.36 2.72 -14.36
CA SER A 46 -7.21 3.96 -13.59
C SER A 46 -8.43 4.87 -13.69
N ASP A 47 -9.00 4.98 -14.89
CA ASP A 47 -10.07 5.94 -15.17
C ASP A 47 -11.39 5.49 -14.54
N VAL A 48 -11.68 4.18 -14.59
CA VAL A 48 -12.85 3.59 -13.91
C VAL A 48 -12.75 3.78 -12.40
N ARG A 49 -11.55 3.59 -11.83
CA ARG A 49 -11.30 3.82 -10.40
C ARG A 49 -11.54 5.28 -10.02
N VAL A 50 -11.03 6.24 -10.79
CA VAL A 50 -11.24 7.67 -10.53
C VAL A 50 -12.72 8.01 -10.60
N ALA A 51 -13.44 7.58 -11.63
CA ALA A 51 -14.86 7.86 -11.79
C ALA A 51 -15.68 7.40 -10.59
N ALA A 52 -15.51 6.13 -10.17
CA ALA A 52 -16.20 5.58 -9.01
C ALA A 52 -15.83 6.27 -7.69
N ARG A 53 -14.56 6.69 -7.54
CA ARG A 53 -14.11 7.45 -6.37
C ARG A 53 -14.72 8.85 -6.31
N GLN A 54 -14.86 9.53 -7.44
CA GLN A 54 -15.53 10.83 -7.50
C GLN A 54 -17.03 10.69 -7.21
N GLU A 55 -17.67 9.62 -7.71
CA GLU A 55 -19.09 9.36 -7.48
C GLU A 55 -19.41 9.04 -6.00
N ALA A 56 -18.59 8.22 -5.35
CA ALA A 56 -18.91 7.69 -4.02
C ALA A 56 -17.91 8.07 -2.93
N SER A 57 -16.60 7.85 -3.16
CA SER A 57 -15.57 8.05 -2.13
C SER A 57 -15.41 9.52 -1.74
N ALA A 58 -15.53 10.46 -2.68
CA ALA A 58 -15.36 11.89 -2.44
C ALA A 58 -16.35 12.43 -1.39
N ALA A 59 -17.62 11.98 -1.45
CA ALA A 59 -18.64 12.35 -0.48
C ALA A 59 -18.31 11.82 0.92
N VAL A 60 -17.86 10.57 1.02
CA VAL A 60 -17.45 9.96 2.30
C VAL A 60 -16.26 10.69 2.91
N VAL A 61 -15.27 11.06 2.08
CA VAL A 61 -14.10 11.83 2.53
C VAL A 61 -14.53 13.21 3.04
N ALA A 62 -15.36 13.94 2.28
CA ALA A 62 -15.87 15.25 2.68
C ALA A 62 -16.62 15.19 4.03
N ASP A 63 -17.48 14.20 4.20
CA ASP A 63 -18.22 13.94 5.45
C ASP A 63 -17.29 13.69 6.65
N LEU A 64 -16.24 12.89 6.46
CA LEU A 64 -15.25 12.62 7.49
C LEU A 64 -14.51 13.89 7.90
N TYR A 65 -14.07 14.70 6.92
CA TYR A 65 -13.41 15.97 7.20
C TYR A 65 -14.31 16.96 7.92
N LYS A 66 -15.58 17.05 7.53
CA LYS A 66 -16.57 17.88 8.22
C LYS A 66 -16.76 17.43 9.67
N LEU A 67 -16.99 16.13 9.89
CA LEU A 67 -17.12 15.56 11.24
C LEU A 67 -15.92 15.90 12.13
N TRP A 68 -14.70 15.76 11.59
CA TRP A 68 -13.48 16.04 12.32
C TRP A 68 -13.30 17.52 12.64
N GLN A 69 -13.59 18.40 11.69
CA GLN A 69 -13.54 19.86 11.88
C GLN A 69 -14.56 20.34 12.90
N ASP A 70 -15.78 19.80 12.88
CA ASP A 70 -16.84 20.15 13.84
C ASP A 70 -16.56 19.61 15.24
N THR A 71 -15.87 18.47 15.34
CA THR A 71 -15.56 17.81 16.62
C THR A 71 -14.38 18.44 17.33
N LEU A 72 -13.31 18.79 16.61
CA LEU A 72 -12.03 19.18 17.22
C LEU A 72 -12.15 20.35 18.23
N PRO A 73 -12.95 21.41 17.99
CA PRO A 73 -13.12 22.51 18.93
C PRO A 73 -13.90 22.14 20.20
N ARG A 74 -14.63 21.01 20.19
CA ARG A 74 -15.55 20.59 21.26
C ARG A 74 -14.93 19.61 22.24
N ILE A 75 -13.67 19.21 22.03
CA ILE A 75 -12.98 18.19 22.83
C ILE A 75 -11.69 18.75 23.42
N SER A 76 -11.22 18.13 24.51
CA SER A 76 -9.93 18.48 25.09
C SER A 76 -8.81 18.28 24.07
N GLY A 77 -8.02 19.32 23.84
CA GLY A 77 -6.91 19.31 22.89
C GLY A 77 -5.84 18.26 23.21
N LYS A 78 -5.71 17.83 24.47
CA LYS A 78 -4.75 16.79 24.91
C LYS A 78 -5.29 15.36 24.78
N SER A 79 -6.55 15.18 24.36
CA SER A 79 -7.13 13.85 24.20
C SER A 79 -6.52 13.10 23.02
N LYS A 80 -6.46 11.76 23.12
CA LYS A 80 -6.05 10.87 22.01
C LYS A 80 -6.94 11.07 20.77
N LEU A 81 -8.23 11.36 20.96
CA LEU A 81 -9.14 11.67 19.87
C LEU A 81 -8.73 12.95 19.13
N ALA A 82 -8.37 14.01 19.87
CA ALA A 82 -7.89 15.25 19.26
C ALA A 82 -6.57 15.05 18.50
N GLU A 83 -5.68 14.19 19.01
CA GLU A 83 -4.45 13.80 18.29
C GLU A 83 -4.76 13.09 16.96
N ALA A 84 -5.66 12.10 16.98
CA ALA A 84 -6.07 11.37 15.78
C ALA A 84 -6.73 12.28 14.73
N ILE A 85 -7.61 13.19 15.18
CA ILE A 85 -8.25 14.17 14.30
C ILE A 85 -7.22 15.13 13.69
N ARG A 86 -6.33 15.73 14.49
CA ARG A 86 -5.29 16.62 13.96
C ARG A 86 -4.37 15.92 12.97
N TYR A 87 -4.00 14.67 13.26
CA TYR A 87 -3.22 13.85 12.33
C TYR A 87 -3.90 13.75 10.96
N ALA A 88 -5.22 13.56 10.93
CA ALA A 88 -5.99 13.44 9.70
C ALA A 88 -6.19 14.78 8.98
N LEU A 89 -6.48 15.85 9.74
CA LEU A 89 -6.65 17.21 9.21
C LEU A 89 -5.38 17.75 8.55
N HIS A 90 -4.22 17.59 9.20
CA HIS A 90 -2.93 18.05 8.65
C HIS A 90 -2.50 17.32 7.38
N ARG A 91 -3.11 16.19 7.04
CA ARG A 91 -2.74 15.34 5.90
C ARG A 91 -3.80 15.30 4.82
N ARG A 92 -4.72 16.26 4.79
CA ARG A 92 -5.83 16.28 3.83
C ARG A 92 -5.40 16.09 2.39
N GLU A 93 -4.49 16.93 1.91
CA GLU A 93 -4.01 16.85 0.53
C GLU A 93 -3.44 15.47 0.20
N ALA A 94 -2.69 14.86 1.13
CA ALA A 94 -2.13 13.53 0.96
C ALA A 94 -3.22 12.45 0.91
N PHE A 95 -4.25 12.55 1.76
CA PHE A 95 -5.36 11.60 1.81
C PHE A 95 -6.33 11.73 0.66
N GLU A 96 -6.45 12.89 0.02
CA GLU A 96 -7.35 13.10 -1.13
C GLU A 96 -6.70 12.66 -2.46
N GLN A 97 -5.37 12.44 -2.54
CA GLN A 97 -4.69 12.08 -3.80
C GLN A 97 -5.28 10.85 -4.49
N PHE A 98 -5.68 9.82 -3.74
CA PHE A 98 -6.29 8.62 -4.35
C PHE A 98 -7.60 8.93 -5.07
N LEU A 99 -8.34 9.96 -4.68
CA LEU A 99 -9.58 10.35 -5.36
C LEU A 99 -9.31 10.79 -6.81
N HIS A 100 -8.13 11.35 -7.07
CA HIS A 100 -7.79 11.96 -8.35
C HIS A 100 -6.86 11.10 -9.22
N ASP A 101 -6.20 10.11 -8.64
CA ASP A 101 -5.30 9.21 -9.37
C ASP A 101 -5.65 7.74 -9.11
N GLY A 102 -6.22 7.09 -10.13
CA GLY A 102 -6.62 5.69 -10.12
C GLY A 102 -5.48 4.68 -9.96
N ARG A 103 -4.22 5.12 -10.06
CA ARG A 103 -3.04 4.28 -9.83
C ARG A 103 -2.67 4.23 -8.35
N ILE A 104 -3.16 5.17 -7.56
CA ILE A 104 -2.89 5.27 -6.13
C ILE A 104 -3.87 4.36 -5.38
N GLU A 105 -3.31 3.43 -4.59
CA GLU A 105 -4.06 2.62 -3.64
C GLU A 105 -4.45 3.45 -2.41
N ILE A 106 -5.61 3.16 -1.82
CA ILE A 106 -6.11 3.83 -0.61
C ILE A 106 -5.20 3.60 0.61
N ASP A 107 -4.48 2.47 0.62
CA ASP A 107 -3.53 2.11 1.67
C ASP A 107 -2.29 1.41 1.12
N SER A 108 -1.23 1.46 1.91
CA SER A 108 0.07 0.85 1.60
C SER A 108 0.15 -0.63 2.02
N ASN A 109 -0.94 -1.27 2.47
CA ASN A 109 -0.86 -2.59 3.10
C ASN A 109 -0.30 -3.66 2.16
N ILE A 110 -0.61 -3.57 0.86
CA ILE A 110 -0.09 -4.49 -0.16
C ILE A 110 1.43 -4.34 -0.26
N VAL A 111 1.90 -3.09 -0.41
CA VAL A 111 3.33 -2.77 -0.50
C VAL A 111 4.07 -3.19 0.78
N GLU A 112 3.51 -2.87 1.95
CA GLU A 112 4.07 -3.25 3.25
C GLU A 112 4.15 -4.77 3.41
N ARG A 113 3.13 -5.51 2.95
CA ARG A 113 3.13 -6.98 2.97
C ARG A 113 4.22 -7.56 2.08
N VAL A 114 4.40 -7.00 0.89
CA VAL A 114 5.43 -7.43 -0.08
C VAL A 114 6.85 -7.13 0.43
N ILE A 115 7.06 -5.99 1.08
CA ILE A 115 8.38 -5.59 1.60
C ILE A 115 8.71 -6.27 2.94
N ARG A 116 7.70 -6.69 3.73
CA ARG A 116 7.89 -7.26 5.07
C ARG A 116 8.92 -8.39 5.14
N PRO A 117 8.96 -9.39 4.23
CA PRO A 117 10.00 -10.42 4.25
C PRO A 117 11.42 -9.83 4.18
N GLN A 118 11.63 -8.82 3.35
CA GLN A 118 12.93 -8.14 3.22
C GLN A 118 13.31 -7.40 4.51
N ALA A 119 12.34 -6.72 5.14
CA ALA A 119 12.57 -6.06 6.41
C ALA A 119 12.91 -7.05 7.55
N ILE A 120 12.28 -8.22 7.56
CA ILE A 120 12.56 -9.30 8.53
C ILE A 120 13.96 -9.88 8.27
N ILE A 121 14.31 -10.19 7.02
CA ILE A 121 15.64 -10.70 6.66
C ILE A 121 16.70 -9.69 7.08
N ARG A 122 16.54 -8.40 6.74
CA ARG A 122 17.46 -7.34 7.19
C ARG A 122 17.64 -7.31 8.72
N LYS A 123 16.54 -7.47 9.47
CA LYS A 123 16.58 -7.51 10.94
C LYS A 123 17.35 -8.73 11.45
N ASN A 124 17.24 -9.87 10.77
CA ASN A 124 17.84 -11.14 11.17
C ASN A 124 19.25 -11.36 10.62
N SER A 125 19.68 -10.58 9.63
CA SER A 125 21.02 -10.61 9.04
C SER A 125 22.01 -9.71 9.81
N LEU A 126 22.08 -9.87 11.12
CA LEU A 126 22.92 -9.06 12.03
C LEU A 126 24.44 -9.17 11.74
N PHE A 127 24.86 -10.18 10.97
CA PHE A 127 26.25 -10.48 10.64
C PHE A 127 26.53 -10.50 9.12
N ALA A 128 25.76 -9.76 8.31
CA ALA A 128 26.02 -9.65 6.88
C ALA A 128 27.43 -9.06 6.62
N GLY A 129 28.35 -9.93 6.19
CA GLY A 129 29.79 -9.70 6.27
C GLY A 129 30.40 -8.69 5.30
N ASN A 130 29.67 -8.19 4.29
CA ASN A 130 30.10 -7.05 3.46
C ASN A 130 28.95 -6.44 2.65
N ALA A 131 29.11 -5.18 2.21
CA ALA A 131 28.14 -4.44 1.39
C ALA A 131 27.86 -5.07 0.01
N GLY A 132 28.82 -5.82 -0.54
CA GLY A 132 28.66 -6.54 -1.81
C GLY A 132 27.59 -7.62 -1.73
N GLY A 133 27.62 -8.45 -0.68
CA GLY A 133 26.60 -9.47 -0.43
C GLY A 133 25.20 -8.88 -0.25
N GLY A 134 25.10 -7.71 0.40
CA GLY A 134 23.84 -6.97 0.51
C GLY A 134 23.29 -6.52 -0.86
N ARG A 135 24.14 -6.01 -1.75
CA ARG A 135 23.75 -5.65 -3.13
C ARG A 135 23.29 -6.88 -3.92
N THR A 136 24.04 -7.97 -3.88
CA THR A 136 23.67 -9.22 -4.57
C THR A 136 22.31 -9.74 -4.09
N TRP A 137 22.09 -9.75 -2.77
CA TRP A 137 20.80 -10.17 -2.20
C TRP A 137 19.65 -9.28 -2.65
N ALA A 138 19.84 -7.96 -2.68
CA ALA A 138 18.83 -7.02 -3.15
C ALA A 138 18.46 -7.27 -4.62
N THR A 139 19.45 -7.50 -5.49
CA THR A 139 19.23 -7.83 -6.90
C THR A 139 18.42 -9.12 -7.04
N ILE A 140 18.84 -10.21 -6.41
CA ILE A 140 18.15 -11.52 -6.49
C ILE A 140 16.72 -11.42 -5.94
N SER A 141 16.56 -10.77 -4.79
CA SER A 141 15.24 -10.56 -4.18
C SER A 141 14.29 -9.77 -5.09
N THR A 142 14.82 -8.77 -5.79
CA THR A 142 14.04 -7.97 -6.74
C THR A 142 13.56 -8.84 -7.90
N LEU A 143 14.44 -9.65 -8.50
CA LEU A 143 14.08 -10.56 -9.59
C LEU A 143 13.03 -11.60 -9.18
N ILE A 144 13.22 -12.24 -8.02
CA ILE A 144 12.24 -13.20 -7.46
C ILE A 144 10.89 -12.53 -7.24
N GLN A 145 10.88 -11.32 -6.70
CA GLN A 145 9.64 -10.62 -6.41
C GLN A 145 8.93 -10.18 -7.71
N THR A 146 9.68 -9.78 -8.75
CA THR A 146 9.12 -9.51 -10.08
C THR A 146 8.46 -10.75 -10.68
N ALA A 147 9.07 -11.93 -10.57
CA ALA A 147 8.46 -13.19 -11.04
C ALA A 147 7.14 -13.48 -10.30
N LYS A 148 7.14 -13.35 -8.97
CA LYS A 148 5.91 -13.51 -8.15
C LYS A 148 4.81 -12.53 -8.53
N MET A 149 5.16 -11.26 -8.80
CA MET A 149 4.19 -10.25 -9.24
C MET A 149 3.58 -10.55 -10.61
N ASN A 150 4.30 -11.25 -11.49
CA ASN A 150 3.79 -11.71 -12.78
C ASN A 150 3.06 -13.07 -12.71
N GLY A 151 2.87 -13.64 -11.50
CA GLY A 151 2.24 -14.95 -11.33
C GLY A 151 3.09 -16.13 -11.82
N VAL A 152 4.40 -15.91 -11.98
CA VAL A 152 5.37 -16.90 -12.47
C VAL A 152 6.08 -17.57 -11.29
N ASP A 153 6.29 -18.88 -11.37
CA ASP A 153 7.13 -19.59 -10.40
C ASP A 153 8.59 -19.12 -10.52
N PRO A 154 9.16 -18.48 -9.48
CA PRO A 154 10.49 -17.91 -9.57
C PRO A 154 11.58 -18.95 -9.87
N LEU A 155 11.42 -20.18 -9.36
CA LEU A 155 12.40 -21.23 -9.60
C LEU A 155 12.40 -21.64 -11.08
N ALA A 156 11.23 -21.97 -11.62
CA ALA A 156 11.10 -22.33 -13.04
C ALA A 156 11.65 -21.24 -13.98
N TRP A 157 11.32 -19.97 -13.72
CA TRP A 157 11.81 -18.86 -14.52
C TRP A 157 13.32 -18.66 -14.41
N LEU A 158 13.89 -18.72 -13.19
CA LEU A 158 15.33 -18.59 -12.99
C LEU A 158 16.10 -19.72 -13.68
N THR A 159 15.63 -20.97 -13.57
CA THR A 159 16.24 -22.13 -14.23
C THR A 159 16.29 -21.92 -15.74
N GLN A 160 15.14 -21.66 -16.38
CA GLN A 160 15.08 -21.44 -17.83
C GLN A 160 15.96 -20.27 -18.28
N THR A 161 15.94 -19.17 -17.52
CA THR A 161 16.74 -17.97 -17.82
C THR A 161 18.22 -18.27 -17.77
N LEU A 162 18.70 -18.93 -16.71
CA LEU A 162 20.11 -19.27 -16.54
C LEU A 162 20.58 -20.30 -17.57
N GLU A 163 19.73 -21.29 -17.93
CA GLU A 163 20.00 -22.26 -18.99
C GLU A 163 20.17 -21.57 -20.36
N ARG A 164 19.26 -20.64 -20.70
CA ARG A 164 19.36 -19.86 -21.94
C ARG A 164 20.63 -19.01 -21.98
N ILE A 165 20.95 -18.32 -20.89
CA ILE A 165 22.19 -17.52 -20.78
C ILE A 165 23.42 -18.42 -20.95
N ALA A 166 23.45 -19.58 -20.29
CA ALA A 166 24.54 -20.55 -20.41
C ALA A 166 24.68 -21.11 -21.84
N ALA A 167 23.56 -21.21 -22.57
CA ALA A 167 23.53 -21.60 -23.99
C ALA A 167 23.95 -20.46 -24.95
N GLY A 168 24.34 -19.30 -24.45
CA GLY A 168 24.84 -18.18 -25.26
C GLY A 168 23.77 -17.18 -25.72
N TRP A 169 22.68 -17.02 -24.94
CA TRP A 169 21.64 -16.04 -25.25
C TRP A 169 22.23 -14.64 -25.50
N PRO A 170 21.85 -13.94 -26.59
CA PRO A 170 22.37 -12.61 -26.89
C PRO A 170 22.00 -11.60 -25.80
N SER A 171 22.98 -10.83 -25.32
CA SER A 171 22.73 -9.76 -24.34
C SER A 171 21.75 -8.69 -24.85
N SER A 172 21.67 -8.50 -26.17
CA SER A 172 20.71 -7.60 -26.82
C SER A 172 19.25 -8.04 -26.68
N GLU A 173 19.01 -9.31 -26.33
CA GLU A 173 17.67 -9.90 -26.21
C GLU A 173 17.30 -10.24 -24.77
N ILE A 174 17.96 -9.61 -23.79
CA ILE A 174 17.74 -9.91 -22.36
C ILE A 174 16.29 -9.63 -21.92
N ASP A 175 15.61 -8.68 -22.55
CA ASP A 175 14.22 -8.35 -22.27
C ASP A 175 13.27 -9.52 -22.53
N ALA A 176 13.60 -10.39 -23.49
CA ALA A 176 12.84 -11.61 -23.77
C ALA A 176 12.93 -12.64 -22.62
N LEU A 177 13.92 -12.52 -21.74
CA LEU A 177 14.08 -13.35 -20.54
C LEU A 177 13.35 -12.77 -19.33
N MET A 178 12.68 -11.63 -19.43
CA MET A 178 11.95 -11.05 -18.30
C MET A 178 10.78 -11.94 -17.86
N PRO A 179 10.40 -11.95 -16.57
CA PRO A 179 9.33 -12.82 -16.07
C PRO A 179 7.98 -12.63 -16.79
N SER A 180 7.70 -11.43 -17.30
CA SER A 180 6.47 -11.15 -18.07
C SER A 180 6.38 -11.93 -19.39
N ASN A 181 7.53 -12.33 -19.94
CA ASN A 181 7.65 -13.07 -21.19
C ASN A 181 7.85 -14.57 -20.96
N PHE A 182 7.74 -15.03 -19.70
CA PHE A 182 7.94 -16.44 -19.37
C PHE A 182 6.84 -17.31 -19.97
N GLN A 183 7.25 -18.27 -20.80
CA GLN A 183 6.40 -19.31 -21.35
C GLN A 183 6.78 -20.63 -20.70
N LYS A 184 5.76 -21.34 -20.18
CA LYS A 184 5.90 -22.67 -19.57
C LYS A 184 6.23 -23.73 -20.62
#